data_AF-A0A939UEM6-F1
#
_entry.id   AF-A0A939UEM6-F1
#
_cell.length_a   1.000
_cell.length_b   1.000
_cell.length_c   1.000
_cell.angle_alpha   90.00
_cell.angle_beta   90.00
_cell.angle_gamma   90.00
#
_symmetry.space_group_name_H-M   'P 1'
#
loop_
_entity.id
_entity.type
_entity.pdbx_description
1 polymer ?
#
loop_
_entity_poly.entity_id
_entity_poly.type
_entity_poly.pdbx_seq_one_letter_code
_entity_poly.pdbx_strand_id
1 'polypeptide(L)'
;VKHYAHKQGIRIIGDMPIYVAFDGVEVWSHPDQFCLDQDLNPTVVAGCPPDGFSPDGQLWGNPIYDWNKMKQDGYQWWIERIGWAMKLYDIVRIDHFRGFAGFYTIRFGDKNAKDGWWNEGPGKDLFAVVNKALPKARIIAEDLGFITPDVRALLDYTGYPGMKILQFAFFDEDAEYLPRMFTTDNCIVYTGSHDADCTYSWVKALEGETKERFLKECPRLKGETRTRSLIRMAMTSCANLAVIPWQDYLELTNEEGRMNTPAIAEGNWTWRAARQPSARLKEEVLQLTKETRRG
;
A
#
# COMPACT_ATOMS: atom_id res chain seq x y z
N VAL A 1 -3.69 19.65 13.62
CA VAL A 1 -2.60 18.64 13.57
C VAL A 1 -1.62 18.93 12.43
N LYS A 2 -2.02 18.88 11.15
CA LYS A 2 -1.15 19.14 9.98
C LYS A 2 -0.24 20.37 10.12
N HIS A 3 -0.82 21.53 10.48
CA HIS A 3 -0.05 22.76 10.73
C HIS A 3 1.05 22.61 11.77
N TYR A 4 0.78 21.87 12.85
CA TYR A 4 1.79 21.62 13.89
C TYR A 4 2.89 20.68 13.38
N ALA A 5 2.54 19.62 12.65
CA ALA A 5 3.51 18.74 12.01
C ALA A 5 4.45 19.51 11.08
N HIS A 6 3.91 20.41 10.25
CA HIS A 6 4.69 21.26 9.34
C HIS A 6 5.67 22.18 10.08
N LYS A 7 5.26 22.76 11.22
CA LYS A 7 6.17 23.55 12.08
C LYS A 7 7.34 22.73 12.64
N GLN A 8 7.19 21.41 12.71
CA GLN A 8 8.24 20.48 13.12
C GLN A 8 8.99 19.85 11.93
N GLY A 9 8.77 20.32 10.69
CA GLY A 9 9.37 19.74 9.49
C GLY A 9 8.81 18.38 9.07
N ILE A 10 7.68 17.94 9.67
CA ILE A 10 7.06 16.64 9.40
C ILE A 10 5.99 16.80 8.33
N ARG A 11 6.03 15.92 7.32
CA ARG A 11 4.97 15.78 6.30
C ARG A 11 4.08 14.58 6.60
N ILE A 12 2.82 14.64 6.18
CA ILE A 12 1.83 13.58 6.41
C ILE A 12 1.53 12.87 5.10
N ILE A 13 1.70 11.54 5.11
CA ILE A 13 1.26 10.65 4.04
C ILE A 13 -0.14 10.15 4.39
N GLY A 14 -1.10 10.44 3.53
CA GLY A 14 -2.44 9.86 3.60
C GLY A 14 -2.54 8.59 2.76
N ASP A 15 -3.68 7.94 2.86
CA ASP A 15 -3.99 6.71 2.14
C ASP A 15 -5.39 6.83 1.52
N MET A 16 -5.51 6.40 0.27
CA MET A 16 -6.74 6.46 -0.50
C MET A 16 -6.99 5.08 -1.13
N PRO A 17 -7.99 4.32 -0.64
CA PRO A 17 -8.48 3.13 -1.31
C PRO A 17 -8.85 3.44 -2.76
N ILE A 18 -8.52 2.58 -3.71
CA ILE A 18 -8.95 2.80 -5.10
C ILE A 18 -10.47 2.88 -5.18
N TYR A 19 -11.19 1.95 -4.56
CA TYR A 19 -12.65 1.89 -4.57
C TYR A 19 -13.28 2.55 -3.34
N VAL A 20 -14.56 2.90 -3.47
CA VAL A 20 -15.40 3.38 -2.37
C VAL A 20 -16.35 2.28 -1.92
N ALA A 21 -16.95 2.41 -0.74
CA ALA A 21 -17.95 1.45 -0.26
C ALA A 21 -19.27 1.63 -1.03
N PHE A 22 -20.03 0.55 -1.25
CA PHE A 22 -21.32 0.61 -1.95
C PHE A 22 -22.35 1.48 -1.20
N ASP A 23 -22.37 1.37 0.13
CA ASP A 23 -23.18 2.17 1.05
C ASP A 23 -22.58 3.56 1.35
N GLY A 24 -21.60 3.99 0.55
CA GLY A 24 -20.94 5.30 0.66
C GLY A 24 -21.74 6.44 0.02
N VAL A 25 -21.52 7.65 0.54
CA VAL A 25 -22.17 8.87 0.01
C VAL A 25 -21.79 9.12 -1.45
N GLU A 26 -20.58 8.73 -1.86
CA GLU A 26 -20.10 8.89 -3.23
C GLU A 26 -20.94 8.13 -4.24
N VAL A 27 -21.33 6.89 -3.90
CA VAL A 27 -22.19 6.05 -4.76
C VAL A 27 -23.62 6.59 -4.77
N TRP A 28 -24.11 7.03 -3.60
CA TRP A 28 -25.44 7.62 -3.48
C TRP A 28 -25.60 8.94 -4.25
N SER A 29 -24.61 9.83 -4.20
CA SER A 29 -24.70 11.17 -4.82
C SER A 29 -24.21 11.22 -6.26
N HIS A 30 -23.41 10.24 -6.70
CA HIS A 30 -22.90 10.14 -8.07
C HIS A 30 -23.08 8.72 -8.65
N PRO A 31 -24.31 8.17 -8.67
CA PRO A 31 -24.55 6.79 -9.10
C PRO A 31 -24.14 6.55 -10.56
N ASP A 32 -24.15 7.59 -11.39
CA ASP A 32 -23.74 7.52 -12.80
C ASP A 32 -22.25 7.25 -12.99
N GLN A 33 -21.43 7.48 -11.96
CA GLN A 33 -19.98 7.22 -12.00
C GLN A 33 -19.63 5.74 -11.76
N PHE A 34 -20.63 4.89 -11.51
CA PHE A 34 -20.46 3.48 -11.13
C PHE A 34 -21.28 2.55 -12.04
N CYS A 35 -20.83 1.31 -12.19
CA CYS A 35 -21.51 0.27 -12.96
C CYS A 35 -22.74 -0.29 -12.22
N LEU A 36 -23.82 0.48 -12.16
CA LEU A 36 -25.07 0.14 -11.49
C LEU A 36 -26.20 -0.16 -12.50
N ASP A 37 -27.17 -0.98 -12.08
CA ASP A 37 -28.41 -1.21 -12.82
C ASP A 37 -29.45 -0.09 -12.58
N GLN A 38 -30.65 -0.25 -13.14
CA GLN A 38 -31.74 0.75 -13.02
C GLN A 38 -32.25 0.90 -11.58
N ASP A 39 -32.07 -0.12 -10.75
CA ASP A 39 -32.45 -0.14 -9.34
C ASP A 39 -31.28 0.29 -8.43
N LEU A 40 -30.19 0.78 -9.02
CA LEU A 40 -28.96 1.21 -8.36
C LEU A 40 -28.18 0.10 -7.64
N ASN A 41 -28.40 -1.17 -8.01
CA ASN A 41 -27.56 -2.27 -7.54
C ASN A 41 -26.31 -2.39 -8.41
N PRO A 42 -25.15 -2.81 -7.84
CA PRO A 42 -23.97 -3.09 -8.64
C PRO A 42 -24.26 -4.19 -9.67
N THR A 43 -23.78 -4.02 -10.89
CA THR A 43 -23.80 -5.11 -11.90
C THR A 43 -22.58 -6.01 -11.75
N VAL A 44 -21.46 -5.42 -11.34
CA VAL A 44 -20.19 -6.06 -11.05
C VAL A 44 -19.55 -5.41 -9.82
N VAL A 45 -18.71 -6.16 -9.13
CA VAL A 45 -18.00 -5.72 -7.93
C VAL A 45 -16.51 -6.02 -8.01
N ALA A 46 -15.75 -5.31 -7.19
CA ALA A 46 -14.31 -5.42 -7.11
C ALA A 46 -13.83 -6.67 -6.37
N GLY A 47 -12.62 -7.09 -6.73
CA GLY A 47 -11.91 -8.17 -6.07
C GLY A 47 -10.53 -8.41 -6.69
N CYS A 48 -9.96 -9.56 -6.36
CA CYS A 48 -8.70 -10.05 -6.90
C CYS A 48 -8.88 -11.53 -7.29
N PRO A 49 -8.28 -12.00 -8.41
CA PRO A 49 -8.39 -13.41 -8.80
C PRO A 49 -7.75 -14.36 -7.78
N PRO A 50 -8.01 -15.67 -7.88
CA PRO A 50 -7.27 -16.69 -7.16
C PRO A 50 -5.74 -16.58 -7.33
N ASP A 51 -5.02 -16.78 -6.24
CA ASP A 51 -3.55 -16.83 -6.22
C ASP A 51 -3.04 -17.91 -5.25
N GLY A 52 -1.72 -18.00 -5.09
CA GLY A 52 -1.10 -19.00 -4.21
C GLY A 52 -1.41 -18.83 -2.72
N PHE A 53 -1.95 -17.67 -2.32
CA PHE A 53 -2.33 -17.35 -0.94
C PHE A 53 -3.84 -17.44 -0.72
N SER A 54 -4.66 -17.16 -1.74
CA SER A 54 -6.12 -17.30 -1.72
C SER A 54 -6.62 -18.13 -2.91
N PRO A 55 -6.92 -19.44 -2.71
CA PRO A 55 -7.44 -20.33 -3.75
C PRO A 55 -8.77 -19.90 -4.37
N ASP A 56 -9.54 -19.07 -3.65
CA ASP A 56 -10.85 -18.58 -4.08
C ASP A 56 -10.80 -17.11 -4.56
N GLY A 57 -9.61 -16.51 -4.57
CA GLY A 57 -9.41 -15.08 -4.77
C GLY A 57 -9.96 -14.26 -3.61
N GLN A 58 -10.20 -12.97 -3.84
CA GLN A 58 -10.76 -12.07 -2.83
C GLN A 58 -11.96 -11.34 -3.42
N LEU A 59 -13.11 -11.47 -2.79
CA LEU A 59 -14.32 -10.72 -3.11
C LEU A 59 -14.41 -9.52 -2.15
N TRP A 60 -14.14 -8.32 -2.65
CA TRP A 60 -14.17 -7.11 -1.82
C TRP A 60 -15.56 -6.47 -1.79
N GLY A 61 -16.34 -6.63 -2.87
CA GLY A 61 -17.75 -6.20 -2.92
C GLY A 61 -17.97 -4.72 -3.22
N ASN A 62 -16.90 -3.92 -3.39
CA ASN A 62 -17.03 -2.52 -3.80
C ASN A 62 -17.62 -2.39 -5.21
N PRO A 63 -18.43 -1.36 -5.50
CA PRO A 63 -18.88 -1.09 -6.86
C PRO A 63 -17.71 -0.65 -7.74
N ILE A 64 -17.80 -1.00 -9.02
CA ILE A 64 -16.80 -0.65 -10.03
C ILE A 64 -17.15 0.68 -10.68
N TYR A 65 -16.13 1.47 -11.00
CA TYR A 65 -16.27 2.72 -11.73
C TYR A 65 -16.68 2.50 -13.19
N ASP A 66 -17.61 3.32 -13.69
CA ASP A 66 -17.83 3.44 -15.13
C ASP A 66 -16.77 4.37 -15.72
N TRP A 67 -15.59 3.82 -16.03
CA TRP A 67 -14.48 4.59 -16.58
C TRP A 67 -14.79 5.27 -17.91
N ASN A 68 -15.75 4.76 -18.69
CA ASN A 68 -16.18 5.42 -19.93
C ASN A 68 -16.96 6.68 -19.61
N LYS A 69 -17.87 6.62 -18.65
CA LYS A 69 -18.61 7.79 -18.16
C LYS A 69 -17.67 8.82 -17.54
N MET A 70 -16.75 8.39 -16.68
CA MET A 70 -15.73 9.28 -16.09
C MET A 70 -14.89 9.95 -17.17
N LYS A 71 -14.48 9.21 -18.21
CA LYS A 71 -13.72 9.78 -19.32
C LYS A 71 -14.51 10.87 -20.06
N GLN A 72 -15.82 10.70 -20.23
CA GLN A 72 -16.68 11.68 -20.91
C GLN A 72 -16.79 13.02 -20.16
N ASP A 73 -16.76 13.00 -18.83
CA ASP A 73 -16.76 14.23 -18.02
C ASP A 73 -15.35 14.81 -17.76
N GLY A 74 -14.31 14.13 -18.24
CA GLY A 74 -12.92 14.54 -18.04
C GLY A 74 -12.35 14.12 -16.70
N TYR A 75 -12.89 13.06 -16.09
CA TYR A 75 -12.50 12.47 -14.83
C TYR A 75 -12.62 13.43 -13.63
N GLN A 76 -13.65 14.28 -13.64
CA GLN A 76 -13.81 15.32 -12.60
C GLN A 76 -13.86 14.73 -11.20
N TRP A 77 -14.58 13.61 -11.04
CA TRP A 77 -14.70 12.94 -9.75
C TRP A 77 -13.33 12.58 -9.14
N TRP A 78 -12.41 12.03 -9.95
CA TRP A 78 -11.07 11.67 -9.48
C TRP A 78 -10.17 12.89 -9.24
N ILE A 79 -10.26 13.92 -10.08
CA ILE A 79 -9.55 15.18 -9.86
C ILE A 79 -9.97 15.79 -8.52
N GLU A 80 -11.28 15.85 -8.25
CA GLU A 80 -11.80 16.39 -7.00
C GLU A 80 -11.40 15.54 -5.79
N ARG A 81 -11.51 14.21 -5.90
CA ARG A 81 -11.12 13.27 -4.82
C ARG A 81 -9.66 13.43 -4.42
N ILE A 82 -8.74 13.44 -5.40
CA ILE A 82 -7.31 13.66 -5.15
C ILE A 82 -7.08 15.08 -4.62
N GLY A 83 -7.75 16.08 -5.18
CA GLY A 83 -7.68 17.47 -4.73
C GLY A 83 -8.08 17.64 -3.26
N TRP A 84 -9.13 16.95 -2.81
CA TRP A 84 -9.57 16.93 -1.42
C TRP A 84 -8.56 16.23 -0.50
N ALA A 85 -8.03 15.07 -0.92
CA ALA A 85 -7.00 14.37 -0.15
C ALA A 85 -5.73 15.22 0.03
N MET A 86 -5.31 15.97 -0.99
CA MET A 86 -4.15 16.88 -0.91
C MET A 86 -4.37 18.08 0.03
N LYS A 87 -5.62 18.42 0.39
CA LYS A 87 -5.87 19.41 1.46
C LYS A 87 -5.52 18.83 2.83
N LEU A 88 -5.80 17.54 3.05
CA LEU A 88 -5.56 16.84 4.32
C LEU A 88 -4.11 16.34 4.45
N TYR A 89 -3.52 15.87 3.36
CA TYR A 89 -2.21 15.21 3.35
C TYR A 89 -1.21 15.97 2.48
N ASP A 90 0.09 15.73 2.68
CA ASP A 90 1.14 16.31 1.83
C ASP A 90 1.51 15.38 0.67
N ILE A 91 1.26 14.09 0.86
CA ILE A 91 1.45 12.99 -0.09
C ILE A 91 0.27 12.04 0.11
N VAL A 92 -0.22 11.41 -0.94
CA VAL A 92 -1.29 10.42 -0.88
C VAL A 92 -0.81 9.12 -1.48
N ARG A 93 -0.80 8.03 -0.71
CA ARG A 93 -0.74 6.68 -1.27
C ARG A 93 -2.10 6.38 -1.92
N ILE A 94 -2.09 5.91 -3.16
CA ILE A 94 -3.28 5.31 -3.76
C ILE A 94 -3.10 3.81 -3.71
N ASP A 95 -3.99 3.17 -2.97
CA ASP A 95 -4.09 1.73 -2.82
C ASP A 95 -4.47 1.05 -4.14
N HIS A 96 -4.01 -0.17 -4.35
CA HIS A 96 -4.32 -1.01 -5.50
C HIS A 96 -4.13 -0.27 -6.84
N PHE A 97 -3.00 0.43 -6.99
CA PHE A 97 -2.72 1.30 -8.13
C PHE A 97 -2.81 0.55 -9.47
N ARG A 98 -2.51 -0.76 -9.45
CA ARG A 98 -2.64 -1.64 -10.60
C ARG A 98 -4.04 -1.60 -11.23
N GLY A 99 -5.08 -1.34 -10.43
CA GLY A 99 -6.47 -1.15 -10.86
C GLY A 99 -6.65 -0.08 -11.94
N PHE A 100 -5.74 0.90 -12.03
CA PHE A 100 -5.79 1.90 -13.09
C PHE A 100 -5.25 1.41 -14.43
N ALA A 101 -4.38 0.39 -14.45
CA ALA A 101 -3.95 -0.25 -15.69
C ALA A 101 -4.94 -1.35 -16.11
N GLY A 102 -5.36 -2.17 -15.15
CA GLY A 102 -6.41 -3.15 -15.32
C GLY A 102 -7.01 -3.56 -13.98
N PHE A 103 -8.29 -3.88 -13.96
CA PHE A 103 -8.99 -4.25 -12.73
C PHE A 103 -9.79 -5.52 -12.91
N TYR A 104 -9.89 -6.29 -11.83
CA TYR A 104 -10.63 -7.54 -11.81
C TYR A 104 -12.06 -7.29 -11.34
N THR A 105 -13.02 -7.80 -12.10
CA THR A 105 -14.45 -7.66 -11.80
C THR A 105 -15.09 -9.02 -11.58
N ILE A 106 -15.99 -9.07 -10.63
CA ILE A 106 -16.77 -10.25 -10.28
C ILE A 106 -18.25 -9.90 -10.48
N ARG A 107 -19.07 -10.83 -10.96
CA ARG A 107 -20.50 -10.57 -11.13
C ARG A 107 -21.13 -10.31 -9.76
N PHE A 108 -21.99 -9.29 -9.67
CA PHE A 108 -22.69 -9.01 -8.42
C PHE A 108 -23.58 -10.19 -8.03
N GLY A 109 -23.50 -10.61 -6.75
CA GLY A 109 -24.20 -11.77 -6.21
C GLY A 109 -23.37 -13.07 -6.18
N ASP A 110 -22.20 -13.11 -6.84
CA ASP A 110 -21.29 -14.25 -6.73
C ASP A 110 -20.73 -14.37 -5.30
N LYS A 111 -20.44 -15.61 -4.90
CA LYS A 111 -19.97 -15.93 -3.53
C LYS A 111 -18.45 -15.84 -3.36
N ASN A 112 -17.71 -15.80 -4.46
CA ASN A 112 -16.25 -15.75 -4.49
C ASN A 112 -15.77 -15.09 -5.78
N ALA A 113 -14.44 -15.01 -5.95
CA ALA A 113 -13.81 -14.30 -7.05
C ALA A 113 -13.34 -15.20 -8.20
N LYS A 114 -13.71 -16.49 -8.24
CA LYS A 114 -13.12 -17.44 -9.20
C LYS A 114 -13.46 -17.15 -10.66
N ASP A 115 -14.71 -16.76 -10.91
CA ASP A 115 -15.27 -16.61 -12.25
C ASP A 115 -15.28 -15.15 -12.73
N GLY A 116 -14.52 -14.28 -12.07
CA GLY A 116 -14.33 -12.89 -12.50
C GLY A 116 -13.42 -12.77 -13.72
N TRP A 117 -13.29 -11.55 -14.23
CA TRP A 117 -12.45 -11.26 -15.40
C TRP A 117 -11.73 -9.92 -15.28
N TRP A 118 -10.63 -9.79 -16.01
CA TRP A 118 -9.87 -8.55 -16.11
C TRP A 118 -10.50 -7.60 -17.12
N ASN A 119 -10.56 -6.32 -16.77
CA ASN A 119 -10.96 -5.22 -17.64
C ASN A 119 -9.81 -4.22 -17.71
N GLU A 120 -9.73 -3.48 -18.82
CA GLU A 120 -8.78 -2.39 -18.99
C GLU A 120 -9.17 -1.20 -18.11
N GLY A 121 -8.21 -0.66 -17.36
CA GLY A 121 -8.38 0.54 -16.56
C GLY A 121 -8.25 1.83 -17.40
N PRO A 122 -8.46 3.00 -16.79
CA PRO A 122 -8.37 4.29 -17.49
C PRO A 122 -6.92 4.66 -17.89
N GLY A 123 -5.93 3.98 -17.32
CA GLY A 123 -4.52 4.09 -17.63
C GLY A 123 -4.00 5.52 -17.61
N LYS A 124 -3.27 5.87 -18.67
CA LYS A 124 -2.58 7.16 -18.81
C LYS A 124 -3.55 8.33 -18.94
N ASP A 125 -4.76 8.11 -19.46
CA ASP A 125 -5.72 9.19 -19.72
C ASP A 125 -6.15 9.89 -18.42
N LEU A 126 -6.46 9.11 -17.38
CA LEU A 126 -6.75 9.64 -16.04
C LEU A 126 -5.59 10.45 -15.48
N PHE A 127 -4.38 9.90 -15.51
CA PHE A 127 -3.24 10.56 -14.88
C PHE A 127 -2.73 11.75 -15.68
N ALA A 128 -2.94 11.79 -17.00
CA ALA A 128 -2.68 12.98 -17.81
C ALA A 128 -3.54 14.16 -17.34
N VAL A 129 -4.84 13.94 -17.10
CA VAL A 129 -5.73 15.02 -16.62
C VAL A 129 -5.48 15.37 -15.16
N VAL A 130 -5.20 14.39 -14.29
CA VAL A 130 -4.86 14.62 -12.87
C VAL A 130 -3.59 15.44 -12.76
N ASN A 131 -2.52 15.10 -13.49
CA ASN A 131 -1.26 15.85 -13.45
C ASN A 131 -1.41 17.27 -13.99
N LYS A 132 -2.28 17.46 -14.99
CA LYS A 132 -2.61 18.80 -15.51
C LYS A 132 -3.41 19.64 -14.51
N ALA A 133 -4.42 19.05 -13.89
CA ALA A 133 -5.31 19.75 -12.95
C ALA A 133 -4.66 19.99 -11.58
N LEU A 134 -3.82 19.06 -11.14
CA LEU A 134 -3.17 19.05 -9.82
C LEU A 134 -1.65 18.88 -9.95
N PRO A 135 -0.93 19.82 -10.58
CA PRO A 135 0.51 19.67 -10.89
C PRO A 135 1.43 19.60 -9.65
N LYS A 136 0.88 19.85 -8.45
CA LYS A 136 1.60 19.75 -7.18
C LYS A 136 1.20 18.51 -6.36
N ALA A 137 0.27 17.69 -6.87
CA ALA A 137 -0.10 16.45 -6.21
C ALA A 137 1.13 15.54 -6.11
N ARG A 138 1.28 14.89 -4.96
CA ARG A 138 2.35 13.94 -4.71
C ARG A 138 1.68 12.61 -4.37
N ILE A 139 1.87 11.63 -5.24
CA ILE A 139 1.22 10.34 -5.14
C ILE A 139 2.28 9.26 -4.95
N ILE A 140 2.01 8.31 -4.05
CA ILE A 140 2.71 7.03 -3.95
C ILE A 140 1.78 5.99 -4.57
N ALA A 141 2.30 5.16 -5.47
CA ALA A 141 1.55 4.05 -6.02
C ALA A 141 1.76 2.81 -5.16
N GLU A 142 0.68 2.25 -4.64
CA GLU A 142 0.72 0.89 -4.08
C GLU A 142 0.71 -0.10 -5.25
N ASP A 143 1.89 -0.64 -5.55
CA ASP A 143 2.18 -1.51 -6.69
C ASP A 143 2.64 -2.91 -6.24
N LEU A 144 2.00 -3.48 -5.21
CA LEU A 144 2.28 -4.82 -4.74
C LEU A 144 1.41 -5.87 -5.46
N GLY A 145 1.78 -7.14 -5.33
CA GLY A 145 1.02 -8.26 -5.87
C GLY A 145 1.24 -8.51 -7.37
N PHE A 146 0.15 -8.73 -8.12
CA PHE A 146 0.21 -9.12 -9.53
C PHE A 146 0.48 -7.93 -10.46
N ILE A 147 1.76 -7.64 -10.66
CA ILE A 147 2.25 -6.53 -11.48
C ILE A 147 2.62 -7.01 -12.89
N THR A 148 1.85 -6.51 -13.86
CA THR A 148 2.00 -6.81 -15.29
C THR A 148 2.75 -5.67 -16.00
N PRO A 149 3.28 -5.90 -17.23
CA PRO A 149 4.06 -4.88 -17.95
C PRO A 149 3.34 -3.54 -18.18
N ASP A 150 2.02 -3.55 -18.34
CA ASP A 150 1.15 -2.37 -18.43
C ASP A 150 1.11 -1.56 -17.12
N VAL A 151 1.13 -2.23 -15.96
CA VAL A 151 1.22 -1.55 -14.65
C VAL A 151 2.58 -0.84 -14.53
N ARG A 152 3.68 -1.52 -14.90
CA ARG A 152 5.02 -0.92 -14.91
C ARG A 152 5.10 0.26 -15.87
N ALA A 153 4.54 0.12 -17.07
CA ALA A 153 4.49 1.21 -18.04
C ALA A 153 3.63 2.40 -17.56
N LEU A 154 2.61 2.16 -16.73
CA LEU A 154 1.83 3.22 -16.11
C LEU A 154 2.61 3.92 -15.00
N LEU A 155 3.31 3.19 -14.13
CA LEU A 155 4.21 3.75 -13.11
C LEU A 155 5.31 4.61 -13.72
N ASP A 156 5.96 4.11 -14.77
CA ASP A 156 7.01 4.84 -15.50
C ASP A 156 6.46 6.13 -16.12
N TYR A 157 5.22 6.09 -16.64
CA TYR A 157 4.55 7.26 -17.21
C TYR A 157 4.21 8.32 -16.16
N THR A 158 3.69 7.90 -15.01
CA THR A 158 3.32 8.84 -13.94
C THR A 158 4.53 9.37 -13.18
N GLY A 159 5.62 8.61 -13.13
CA GLY A 159 6.79 8.91 -12.31
C GLY A 159 6.53 8.78 -10.81
N TYR A 160 5.42 8.16 -10.40
CA TYR A 160 5.10 7.98 -8.99
C TYR A 160 6.01 6.91 -8.36
N PRO A 161 6.52 7.13 -7.13
CA PRO A 161 7.25 6.09 -6.43
C PRO A 161 6.34 4.90 -6.11
N GLY A 162 6.83 3.70 -6.42
CA GLY A 162 6.26 2.44 -5.96
C GLY A 162 6.66 2.10 -4.52
N MET A 163 6.24 0.93 -4.05
CA MET A 163 6.45 0.42 -2.70
C MET A 163 7.32 -0.84 -2.71
N LYS A 164 8.12 -1.00 -1.66
CA LYS A 164 8.95 -2.18 -1.43
C LYS A 164 8.72 -2.70 -0.01
N ILE A 165 8.11 -3.88 0.12
CA ILE A 165 7.86 -4.52 1.42
C ILE A 165 8.95 -5.56 1.68
N LEU A 166 9.84 -5.30 2.64
CA LEU A 166 10.98 -6.18 2.90
C LEU A 166 10.55 -7.57 3.39
N GLN A 167 9.41 -7.73 4.05
CA GLN A 167 8.90 -9.07 4.41
C GLN A 167 8.67 -9.97 3.18
N PHE A 168 8.55 -9.41 1.96
CA PHE A 168 8.45 -10.19 0.71
C PHE A 168 9.81 -10.51 0.08
N ALA A 169 10.89 -9.91 0.57
CA ALA A 169 12.22 -9.96 -0.04
C ALA A 169 12.92 -11.32 0.05
N PHE A 170 12.45 -12.23 0.90
CA PHE A 170 13.21 -13.43 1.23
C PHE A 170 12.59 -14.71 0.69
N PHE A 171 11.46 -14.63 -0.02
CA PHE A 171 10.79 -15.79 -0.61
C PHE A 171 11.43 -16.27 -1.92
N ASP A 172 12.10 -15.38 -2.66
CA ASP A 172 12.90 -15.71 -3.86
C ASP A 172 14.33 -15.14 -3.73
N GLU A 173 15.30 -15.75 -4.41
CA GLU A 173 16.69 -15.28 -4.43
C GLU A 173 16.78 -13.92 -5.11
N ASP A 174 16.05 -13.72 -6.21
CA ASP A 174 16.06 -12.48 -6.99
C ASP A 174 14.80 -11.63 -6.76
N ALA A 175 14.20 -11.72 -5.57
CA ALA A 175 13.02 -10.95 -5.23
C ALA A 175 13.29 -9.43 -5.38
N GLU A 176 12.43 -8.75 -6.15
CA GLU A 176 12.53 -7.30 -6.41
C GLU A 176 12.35 -6.41 -5.17
N TYR A 177 12.05 -7.04 -4.02
CA TYR A 177 11.91 -6.43 -2.70
C TYR A 177 13.23 -6.41 -1.92
N LEU A 178 14.28 -7.12 -2.37
CA LEU A 178 15.61 -7.05 -1.78
C LEU A 178 16.26 -5.70 -2.11
N PRO A 179 16.84 -4.97 -1.13
CA PRO A 179 17.43 -3.66 -1.40
C PRO A 179 18.51 -3.63 -2.49
N ARG A 180 19.29 -4.70 -2.64
CA ARG A 180 20.30 -4.82 -3.70
C ARG A 180 19.70 -4.92 -5.11
N MET A 181 18.41 -5.26 -5.20
CA MET A 181 17.65 -5.39 -6.44
C MET A 181 16.87 -4.11 -6.79
N PHE A 182 16.92 -3.07 -5.94
CA PHE A 182 16.26 -1.80 -6.23
C PHE A 182 16.97 -1.12 -7.40
N THR A 183 16.25 -0.93 -8.49
CA THR A 183 16.75 -0.30 -9.72
C THR A 183 16.64 1.23 -9.71
N THR A 184 15.97 1.80 -8.71
CA THR A 184 15.72 3.24 -8.57
C THR A 184 15.58 3.65 -7.11
N ASP A 185 15.96 4.88 -6.77
CA ASP A 185 15.66 5.49 -5.47
C ASP A 185 14.20 5.96 -5.37
N ASN A 186 13.48 6.08 -6.49
CA ASN A 186 12.08 6.51 -6.57
C ASN A 186 11.13 5.39 -6.12
N CYS A 187 11.30 4.95 -4.88
CA CYS A 187 10.45 3.98 -4.22
C CYS A 187 10.40 4.28 -2.72
N ILE A 188 9.42 3.68 -2.06
CA ILE A 188 9.23 3.76 -0.61
C ILE A 188 9.41 2.37 -0.04
N VAL A 189 10.42 2.18 0.82
CA VAL A 189 10.66 0.89 1.47
C VAL A 189 9.94 0.83 2.81
N TYR A 190 9.38 -0.33 3.12
CA TYR A 190 8.75 -0.67 4.38
C TYR A 190 9.33 -1.97 4.90
N THR A 191 9.40 -2.14 6.21
CA THR A 191 9.58 -3.47 6.79
C THR A 191 8.35 -4.33 6.47
N GLY A 192 7.18 -3.87 6.90
CA GLY A 192 5.85 -4.40 6.60
C GLY A 192 4.82 -3.27 6.44
N SER A 193 3.68 -3.56 5.82
CA SER A 193 2.53 -2.65 5.80
C SER A 193 1.60 -2.92 7.01
N HIS A 194 0.43 -2.28 7.05
CA HIS A 194 -0.58 -2.57 8.07
C HIS A 194 -1.27 -3.94 7.87
N ASP A 195 -1.20 -4.52 6.68
CA ASP A 195 -1.72 -5.86 6.36
C ASP A 195 -0.74 -6.99 6.71
N ALA A 196 0.53 -6.62 6.88
CA ALA A 196 1.61 -7.52 7.20
C ALA A 196 1.58 -7.94 8.68
N ASP A 197 2.22 -9.08 8.96
CA ASP A 197 2.55 -9.45 10.32
C ASP A 197 3.48 -8.41 10.96
N CYS A 198 3.42 -8.30 12.29
CA CYS A 198 4.47 -7.60 13.02
C CYS A 198 5.81 -8.26 12.69
N THR A 199 6.85 -7.47 12.36
CA THR A 199 8.12 -8.02 11.88
C THR A 199 8.74 -9.01 12.88
N TYR A 200 8.54 -8.81 14.18
CA TYR A 200 9.00 -9.74 15.21
C TYR A 200 8.39 -11.15 15.04
N SER A 201 7.07 -11.25 14.90
CA SER A 201 6.37 -12.52 14.68
C SER A 201 6.73 -13.12 13.32
N TRP A 202 6.76 -12.29 12.27
CA TRP A 202 7.13 -12.72 10.91
C TRP A 202 8.53 -13.37 10.88
N VAL A 203 9.55 -12.72 11.46
CA VAL A 203 10.90 -13.29 11.51
C VAL A 203 10.93 -14.61 12.30
N LYS A 204 10.21 -14.68 13.41
CA LYS A 204 10.18 -15.87 14.27
C LYS A 204 9.57 -17.07 13.55
N ALA A 205 8.59 -16.82 12.68
CA ALA A 205 7.90 -17.84 11.88
C ALA A 205 8.69 -18.27 10.63
N LEU A 206 9.83 -17.64 10.30
CA LEU A 206 10.63 -18.04 9.15
C LEU A 206 11.25 -19.44 9.34
N GLU A 207 11.09 -20.26 8.30
CA GLU A 207 11.60 -21.63 8.22
C GLU A 207 12.24 -21.91 6.85
N GLY A 208 12.94 -23.04 6.76
CA GLY A 208 13.55 -23.54 5.53
C GLY A 208 14.43 -22.52 4.79
N GLU A 209 14.37 -22.55 3.45
CA GLU A 209 15.17 -21.72 2.56
C GLU A 209 14.94 -20.21 2.77
N THR A 210 13.69 -19.82 3.09
CA THR A 210 13.36 -18.40 3.35
C THR A 210 14.12 -17.89 4.58
N LYS A 211 14.21 -18.70 5.64
CA LYS A 211 14.99 -18.35 6.84
C LYS A 211 16.47 -18.25 6.54
N GLU A 212 17.03 -19.21 5.82
CA GLU A 212 18.45 -19.20 5.44
C GLU A 212 18.78 -17.95 4.62
N ARG A 213 17.93 -17.61 3.65
CA ARG A 213 18.06 -16.39 2.84
C ARG A 213 17.98 -15.12 3.69
N PHE A 214 17.02 -15.03 4.61
CA PHE A 214 16.93 -13.90 5.55
C PHE A 214 18.20 -13.75 6.39
N LEU A 215 18.74 -14.85 6.93
CA LEU A 215 19.96 -14.80 7.74
C LEU A 215 21.20 -14.36 6.95
N LYS A 216 21.27 -14.71 5.66
CA LYS A 216 22.34 -14.32 4.74
C LYS A 216 22.22 -12.85 4.31
N GLU A 217 21.06 -12.45 3.82
CA GLU A 217 20.82 -11.12 3.23
C GLU A 217 20.64 -10.03 4.30
N CYS A 218 20.11 -10.39 5.48
CA CYS A 218 19.86 -9.47 6.60
C CYS A 218 20.69 -9.87 7.84
N PRO A 219 22.04 -9.79 7.78
CA PRO A 219 22.89 -10.12 8.90
C PRO A 219 22.69 -9.11 10.04
N ARG A 220 22.61 -9.59 11.27
CA ARG A 220 22.48 -8.75 12.47
C ARG A 220 23.84 -8.22 12.93
N LEU A 221 23.86 -7.00 13.47
CA LEU A 221 25.00 -6.47 14.21
C LEU A 221 25.03 -7.03 15.64
N LYS A 222 26.17 -6.88 16.32
CA LYS A 222 26.31 -7.32 17.73
C LYS A 222 25.35 -6.52 18.61
N GLY A 223 24.51 -7.23 19.37
CA GLY A 223 23.48 -6.62 20.23
C GLY A 223 22.19 -6.22 19.50
N GLU A 224 22.13 -6.38 18.18
CA GLU A 224 20.94 -6.12 17.38
C GLU A 224 20.02 -7.35 17.38
N THR A 225 18.71 -7.12 17.49
CA THR A 225 17.70 -8.17 17.26
C THR A 225 17.47 -8.36 15.77
N ARG A 226 16.75 -9.42 15.39
CA ARG A 226 16.43 -9.65 13.98
C ARG A 226 15.44 -8.63 13.41
N THR A 227 14.47 -8.20 14.22
CA THR A 227 13.56 -7.10 13.84
C THR A 227 14.34 -5.81 13.56
N ARG A 228 15.28 -5.44 14.45
CA ARG A 228 16.12 -4.25 14.24
C ARG A 228 17.02 -4.38 13.01
N SER A 229 17.53 -5.58 12.70
CA SER A 229 18.31 -5.76 11.46
C SER A 229 17.49 -5.49 10.20
N LEU A 230 16.19 -5.82 10.19
CA LEU A 230 15.31 -5.53 9.05
C LEU A 230 14.98 -4.02 8.96
N ILE A 231 14.76 -3.36 10.10
CA ILE A 231 14.61 -1.89 10.15
C ILE A 231 15.88 -1.22 9.61
N ARG A 232 17.06 -1.66 10.05
CA ARG A 232 18.33 -1.12 9.54
C ARG A 232 18.46 -1.36 8.05
N MET A 233 18.14 -2.56 7.56
CA MET A 233 18.13 -2.86 6.13
C MET A 233 17.28 -1.86 5.33
N ALA A 234 16.05 -1.59 5.77
CA ALA A 234 15.19 -0.57 5.15
C ALA A 234 15.87 0.82 5.16
N MET A 235 16.38 1.24 6.32
CA MET A 235 17.03 2.53 6.50
C MET A 235 18.34 2.67 5.70
N THR A 236 19.05 1.57 5.41
CA THR A 236 20.28 1.58 4.59
C THR A 236 20.03 1.45 3.09
N SER A 237 18.80 1.13 2.66
CA SER A 237 18.48 1.00 1.25
C SER A 237 18.61 2.32 0.49
N CYS A 238 18.64 2.27 -0.85
CA CYS A 238 18.64 3.45 -1.70
C CYS A 238 17.26 4.14 -1.81
N ALA A 239 16.19 3.58 -1.26
CA ALA A 239 14.85 4.15 -1.37
C ALA A 239 14.77 5.57 -0.80
N ASN A 240 14.10 6.48 -1.49
CA ASN A 240 13.96 7.89 -1.10
C ASN A 240 13.27 8.05 0.26
N LEU A 241 12.46 7.09 0.67
CA LEU A 241 11.83 7.06 1.99
C LEU A 241 11.81 5.64 2.55
N ALA A 242 12.13 5.51 3.83
CA ALA A 242 11.92 4.30 4.61
C ALA A 242 10.81 4.57 5.64
N VAL A 243 9.77 3.75 5.63
CA VAL A 243 8.61 3.85 6.53
C VAL A 243 8.55 2.61 7.39
N ILE A 244 8.60 2.80 8.71
CA ILE A 244 8.66 1.70 9.68
C ILE A 244 7.40 1.74 10.54
N PRO A 245 6.58 0.67 10.57
CA PRO A 245 5.45 0.57 11.49
C PRO A 245 5.90 0.74 12.95
N TRP A 246 5.05 1.36 13.76
CA TRP A 246 5.37 1.60 15.17
C TRP A 246 5.61 0.30 15.95
N GLN A 247 4.86 -0.74 15.59
CA GLN A 247 4.94 -2.07 16.20
C GLN A 247 6.30 -2.72 16.02
N ASP A 248 7.00 -2.44 14.92
CA ASP A 248 8.34 -2.96 14.66
C ASP A 248 9.38 -2.30 15.56
N TYR A 249 9.24 -1.00 15.85
CA TYR A 249 10.06 -0.32 16.84
C TYR A 249 9.80 -0.77 18.27
N LEU A 250 8.64 -1.38 18.53
CA LEU A 250 8.30 -1.97 19.82
C LEU A 250 8.54 -3.48 19.87
N GLU A 251 8.84 -4.10 18.73
CA GLU A 251 9.04 -5.54 18.55
C GLU A 251 7.86 -6.37 19.08
N LEU A 252 6.64 -5.88 18.81
CA LEU A 252 5.41 -6.54 19.23
C LEU A 252 5.18 -7.83 18.47
N THR A 253 4.53 -8.80 19.12
CA THR A 253 4.00 -9.97 18.41
C THR A 253 2.73 -9.64 17.62
N ASN A 254 2.25 -10.58 16.80
CA ASN A 254 0.97 -10.44 16.10
C ASN A 254 -0.20 -10.31 17.09
N GLU A 255 -0.19 -11.08 18.17
CA GLU A 255 -1.22 -11.04 19.22
C GLU A 255 -1.26 -9.69 19.94
N GLU A 256 -0.11 -9.02 20.05
CA GLU A 256 0.03 -7.74 20.72
C GLU A 256 -0.23 -6.54 19.79
N GLY A 257 0.05 -6.69 18.48
CA GLY A 257 0.33 -5.53 17.62
C GLY A 257 -0.20 -5.57 16.19
N ARG A 258 -0.67 -6.71 15.67
CA ARG A 258 -1.06 -6.80 14.26
C ARG A 258 -2.25 -5.87 13.99
N MET A 259 -2.13 -5.05 12.94
CA MET A 259 -3.15 -4.04 12.62
C MET A 259 -4.30 -4.65 11.83
N ASN A 260 -4.00 -5.34 10.74
CA ASN A 260 -4.99 -6.01 9.90
C ASN A 260 -4.51 -7.40 9.50
N THR A 261 -5.46 -8.34 9.43
CA THR A 261 -5.30 -9.63 8.77
C THR A 261 -6.24 -9.64 7.56
N PRO A 262 -5.71 -9.53 6.33
CA PRO A 262 -6.53 -9.54 5.12
C PRO A 262 -7.47 -10.75 5.09
N ALA A 263 -8.66 -10.54 4.50
CA ALA A 263 -9.74 -11.52 4.41
C ALA A 263 -10.39 -11.96 5.74
N ILE A 264 -10.00 -11.39 6.89
CA ILE A 264 -10.71 -11.56 8.16
C ILE A 264 -11.58 -10.31 8.41
N ALA A 265 -12.88 -10.50 8.70
CA ALA A 265 -13.81 -9.38 8.85
C ALA A 265 -13.74 -8.70 10.22
N GLU A 266 -13.41 -9.45 11.27
CA GLU A 266 -13.48 -8.99 12.67
C GLU A 266 -12.11 -8.97 13.36
N GLY A 267 -11.97 -8.12 14.39
CA GLY A 267 -10.76 -8.05 15.22
C GLY A 267 -9.64 -7.14 14.71
N ASN A 268 -9.73 -6.66 13.45
CA ASN A 268 -8.77 -5.75 12.84
C ASN A 268 -8.95 -4.29 13.29
N TRP A 269 -7.93 -3.46 13.06
CA TRP A 269 -7.92 -2.02 13.31
C TRP A 269 -8.12 -1.61 14.77
N THR A 270 -7.83 -2.53 15.70
CA THR A 270 -8.05 -2.35 17.14
C THR A 270 -6.79 -1.97 17.92
N TRP A 271 -5.60 -2.21 17.35
CA TRP A 271 -4.34 -1.95 18.04
C TRP A 271 -4.15 -0.46 18.33
N ARG A 272 -3.65 -0.16 19.54
CA ARG A 272 -3.35 1.20 20.00
C ARG A 272 -2.04 1.22 20.75
N ALA A 273 -1.20 2.21 20.45
CA ALA A 273 0.01 2.46 21.23
C ALA A 273 -0.37 2.86 22.67
N ALA A 274 0.06 2.07 23.66
CA ALA A 274 -0.31 2.28 25.06
C ALA A 274 0.32 3.53 25.69
N ARG A 275 1.50 3.96 25.23
CA ARG A 275 2.27 5.10 25.79
C ARG A 275 3.21 5.75 24.78
N GLN A 276 3.73 6.92 25.14
CA GLN A 276 4.84 7.55 24.41
C GLN A 276 6.08 6.64 24.37
N PRO A 277 6.92 6.73 23.32
CA PRO A 277 8.19 6.02 23.26
C PRO A 277 9.09 6.36 24.44
N SER A 278 9.81 5.36 24.93
CA SER A 278 10.85 5.54 25.95
C SER A 278 11.95 6.46 25.44
N ALA A 279 12.66 7.14 26.36
CA ALA A 279 13.81 7.98 26.01
C ALA A 279 14.88 7.18 25.24
N ARG A 280 15.11 5.93 25.67
CA ARG A 280 15.99 4.97 25.01
C ARG A 280 15.59 4.72 23.55
N LEU A 281 14.31 4.44 23.27
CA LEU A 281 13.85 4.20 21.90
C LEU A 281 14.02 5.46 21.03
N LYS A 282 13.76 6.65 21.58
CA LYS A 282 13.98 7.92 20.85
C LYS A 282 15.45 8.09 20.45
N GLU A 283 16.37 7.77 21.36
CA GLU A 283 17.82 7.85 21.10
C GLU A 283 18.27 6.79 20.10
N GLU A 284 17.78 5.56 20.20
CA GLU A 284 18.05 4.48 19.24
C GLU A 284 17.60 4.86 17.82
N VAL A 285 16.39 5.39 17.66
CA VAL A 285 15.88 5.86 16.35
C VAL A 285 16.71 7.03 15.83
N LEU A 286 17.03 8.01 16.67
CA LEU A 286 17.86 9.15 16.28
C LEU A 286 19.26 8.71 15.83
N GLN A 287 19.88 7.79 16.56
CA GLN A 287 21.20 7.28 16.19
C GLN A 287 21.16 6.55 14.85
N LEU A 288 20.16 5.67 14.65
CA LEU A 288 19.99 4.96 13.39
C LEU A 288 19.76 5.92 12.21
N THR A 289 18.94 6.96 12.37
CA THR A 289 18.72 7.97 11.31
C THR A 289 20.01 8.71 10.95
N LYS A 290 20.86 9.06 11.93
CA LYS A 290 22.17 9.68 11.68
C LYS A 290 23.12 8.75 10.94
N GLU A 291 23.26 7.51 11.41
CA GLU A 291 24.15 6.50 10.82
C GLU A 291 23.78 6.16 9.38
N THR A 292 22.47 6.15 9.08
CA THR A 292 21.92 5.86 7.75
C THR A 292 21.72 7.11 6.89
N ARG A 293 22.13 8.30 7.36
CA ARG A 293 21.99 9.59 6.65
C ARG A 293 20.53 9.93 6.29
N ARG A 294 19.60 9.58 7.17
CA ARG A 294 18.15 9.88 7.09
C ARG A 294 17.66 10.80 8.23
N GLY A 295 18.59 11.46 8.93
CA GLY A 295 18.32 12.37 10.05
C GLY A 295 18.07 13.81 9.62
#